data_AF-A0A2E9ASR1-F1
#
_entry.id   AF-A0A2E9ASR1-F1
#
_cell.length_a   1.000
_cell.length_b   1.000
_cell.length_c   1.000
_cell.angle_alpha   90.00
_cell.angle_beta   90.00
_cell.angle_gamma   90.00
#
_symmetry.space_group_name_H-M   'P 1'
#
loop_
_entity.id
_entity.type
_entity.pdbx_description
1 polymer ?
#
loop_
_entity_poly.entity_id
_entity_poly.type
_entity_poly.pdbx_seq_one_letter_code
_entity_poly.pdbx_strand_id
1 'polypeptide(L)'
;MSWWNSLVFDHDEDGCHNQEDIDDDNDQILDHDDLCPMGMSVWISEPASDYDSDGCHDATEDYDRDNDGILDSEDNCPAGMLGWTSTLLNDWDSDGCHDEYEDLDDDDDGHYDWDDSCIRSSVIAEALVDGDGDGCDDYLEDNDLDNDGIETAYDNCEGDQSSTWLSSPEEDFDSDGCIDSNDPDDDGDGIYDEFDQCPLSVSVFSDFDRDGCDDSTEDWDDDGDGVPDSSDSCPMGLSNWDSTSGSDIDGDGCMDSLEDDRVTGRILYTLRSNAFMMLMLGSVAVLLIAGMMMSARQDRAKIRVEDQTWSVEETMREVSPAAESTEQQVRDLSDLGYSPEVAQAIVENEERARSRRN
;
A
#
# COMPACT_ATOMS: atom_id res chain seq x y z
N MET A 1 75.46 46.52 -31.86
CA MET A 1 74.69 46.26 -30.64
C MET A 1 74.60 47.59 -29.93
N SER A 2 73.53 48.32 -30.20
CA SER A 2 73.08 49.45 -29.37
C SER A 2 72.57 48.85 -28.08
N TRP A 3 73.08 49.33 -26.95
CA TRP A 3 72.63 48.92 -25.62
C TRP A 3 71.58 49.94 -25.18
N TRP A 4 70.38 49.48 -24.90
CA TRP A 4 69.34 50.30 -24.27
C TRP A 4 69.66 50.39 -22.76
N ASN A 5 69.20 51.45 -22.10
CA ASN A 5 69.54 51.75 -20.68
C ASN A 5 68.40 52.56 -20.02
N SER A 6 67.20 52.48 -20.59
CA SER A 6 66.09 53.33 -20.20
C SER A 6 64.94 52.40 -19.89
N LEU A 7 64.49 52.37 -18.64
CA LEU A 7 63.37 51.57 -18.13
C LEU A 7 62.07 51.64 -18.95
N VAL A 8 61.92 52.65 -19.81
CA VAL A 8 60.78 52.80 -20.73
C VAL A 8 60.90 51.93 -22.00
N PHE A 9 62.10 51.44 -22.31
CA PHE A 9 62.46 50.72 -23.54
C PHE A 9 63.27 49.44 -23.28
N ASP A 10 63.57 49.15 -22.01
CA ASP A 10 64.43 48.07 -21.51
C ASP A 10 64.02 47.88 -20.04
N HIS A 11 62.98 47.09 -19.79
CA HIS A 11 62.23 47.03 -18.52
C HIS A 11 62.94 46.24 -17.43
N ASP A 12 63.61 45.15 -17.79
CA ASP A 12 64.43 44.30 -16.93
C ASP A 12 65.91 44.75 -16.80
N GLU A 13 66.32 45.73 -17.60
CA GLU A 13 67.69 46.27 -17.69
C GLU A 13 68.75 45.25 -18.21
N ASP A 14 68.36 44.27 -19.03
CA ASP A 14 69.30 43.32 -19.63
C ASP A 14 70.08 43.90 -20.85
N GLY A 15 69.59 45.03 -21.37
CA GLY A 15 70.18 45.79 -22.47
C GLY A 15 69.60 45.49 -23.86
N CYS A 16 68.63 44.59 -23.95
CA CYS A 16 67.73 44.40 -25.07
C CYS A 16 66.63 45.48 -25.07
N HIS A 17 65.84 45.54 -26.13
CA HIS A 17 64.71 46.47 -26.17
C HIS A 17 63.45 45.64 -26.00
N ASN A 18 62.44 46.17 -25.30
CA ASN A 18 61.11 45.55 -25.08
C ASN A 18 60.32 45.06 -26.33
N GLN A 19 60.87 45.21 -27.52
CA GLN A 19 60.24 44.79 -28.78
C GLN A 19 61.09 43.78 -29.56
N GLU A 20 62.33 43.59 -29.10
CA GLU A 20 63.26 42.57 -29.55
C GLU A 20 63.56 41.55 -28.44
N ASP A 21 63.20 41.86 -27.20
CA ASP A 21 63.14 40.92 -26.10
C ASP A 21 62.00 39.91 -26.28
N ILE A 22 62.11 38.80 -25.57
CA ILE A 22 61.13 37.72 -25.55
C ILE A 22 60.57 37.46 -24.14
N ASP A 23 61.16 38.12 -23.14
CA ASP A 23 60.86 38.04 -21.71
C ASP A 23 61.25 39.41 -21.10
N ASP A 24 60.31 40.35 -21.17
CA ASP A 24 60.51 41.78 -20.92
C ASP A 24 60.80 42.11 -19.44
N ASP A 25 60.43 41.24 -18.49
CA ASP A 25 60.66 41.40 -17.04
C ASP A 25 61.54 40.31 -16.38
N ASN A 26 61.97 39.32 -17.18
CA ASN A 26 62.95 38.28 -16.86
C ASN A 26 62.50 37.31 -15.77
N ASP A 27 61.20 37.03 -15.69
CA ASP A 27 60.59 36.12 -14.73
C ASP A 27 60.63 34.63 -15.17
N GLN A 28 61.08 34.36 -16.40
CA GLN A 28 61.15 33.05 -17.10
C GLN A 28 59.90 32.61 -17.86
N ILE A 29 58.83 33.40 -17.88
CA ILE A 29 57.69 33.25 -18.78
C ILE A 29 57.95 34.14 -20.01
N LEU A 30 57.54 33.69 -21.19
CA LEU A 30 57.77 34.46 -22.42
C LEU A 30 56.60 35.43 -22.62
N ASP A 31 56.85 36.64 -23.12
CA ASP A 31 55.84 37.70 -23.29
C ASP A 31 54.52 37.28 -24.00
N HIS A 32 54.57 36.21 -24.81
CA HIS A 32 53.40 35.68 -25.52
C HIS A 32 52.52 34.73 -24.72
N ASP A 33 53.08 34.13 -23.68
CA ASP A 33 52.44 33.23 -22.73
C ASP A 33 52.22 33.93 -21.37
N ASP A 34 52.72 35.16 -21.22
CA ASP A 34 52.69 35.99 -20.01
C ASP A 34 51.49 36.96 -20.02
N LEU A 35 50.69 36.98 -18.94
CA LEU A 35 49.59 37.94 -18.74
C LEU A 35 50.07 39.29 -18.17
N CYS A 36 51.26 39.32 -17.57
CA CYS A 36 51.95 40.47 -17.01
C CYS A 36 53.34 40.72 -17.67
N PRO A 37 53.46 40.84 -19.00
CA PRO A 37 54.74 40.89 -19.72
C PRO A 37 55.62 42.12 -19.43
N MET A 38 55.20 43.05 -18.59
CA MET A 38 56.06 44.14 -18.10
C MET A 38 55.77 44.33 -16.60
N GLY A 39 55.75 43.21 -15.87
CA GLY A 39 55.41 43.11 -14.47
C GLY A 39 56.59 43.43 -13.57
N MET A 40 56.57 42.86 -12.37
CA MET A 40 57.59 43.04 -11.38
C MET A 40 58.88 42.40 -11.90
N SER A 41 59.98 43.14 -11.92
CA SER A 41 61.29 42.53 -12.17
C SER A 41 61.91 42.01 -10.87
N VAL A 42 62.89 41.11 -11.00
CA VAL A 42 63.68 40.54 -9.87
C VAL A 42 62.92 39.48 -9.05
N TRP A 43 62.10 38.67 -9.69
CA TRP A 43 61.57 37.41 -9.18
C TRP A 43 61.59 36.36 -10.32
N ILE A 44 61.07 35.17 -10.06
CA ILE A 44 60.94 34.12 -11.09
C ILE A 44 59.57 33.46 -10.92
N SER A 45 58.89 33.13 -12.01
CA SER A 45 57.69 32.32 -12.00
C SER A 45 58.01 30.92 -11.45
N GLU A 46 57.51 30.66 -10.24
CA GLU A 46 57.57 29.36 -9.58
C GLU A 46 56.25 29.12 -8.83
N PRO A 47 55.83 27.85 -8.59
CA PRO A 47 54.52 27.53 -8.01
C PRO A 47 54.22 28.09 -6.60
N ALA A 48 55.15 28.84 -6.01
CA ALA A 48 55.00 29.49 -4.71
C ALA A 48 54.83 31.02 -4.80
N SER A 49 55.03 31.61 -5.98
CA SER A 49 54.89 33.06 -6.24
C SER A 49 54.06 33.39 -7.48
N ASP A 50 53.76 32.37 -8.29
CA ASP A 50 52.89 32.39 -9.46
C ASP A 50 52.21 31.01 -9.48
N TYR A 51 50.96 30.97 -9.02
CA TYR A 51 50.24 29.73 -8.75
C TYR A 51 49.85 28.98 -10.02
N ASP A 52 49.39 29.69 -11.03
CA ASP A 52 48.88 29.14 -12.30
C ASP A 52 49.90 29.18 -13.45
N SER A 53 51.07 29.79 -13.21
CA SER A 53 52.18 29.91 -14.14
C SER A 53 51.89 30.82 -15.33
N ASP A 54 51.17 31.91 -15.12
CA ASP A 54 50.78 32.88 -16.14
C ASP A 54 51.73 34.08 -16.29
N GLY A 55 52.80 34.16 -15.48
CA GLY A 55 53.79 35.25 -15.48
C GLY A 55 53.40 36.46 -14.62
N CYS A 56 52.27 36.42 -13.93
CA CYS A 56 51.86 37.43 -12.97
C CYS A 56 52.26 37.01 -11.54
N HIS A 57 52.81 37.94 -10.76
CA HIS A 57 53.15 37.64 -9.37
C HIS A 57 51.92 37.72 -8.46
N ASP A 58 51.57 36.58 -7.82
CA ASP A 58 50.39 36.31 -6.97
C ASP A 58 50.02 37.45 -6.00
N ALA A 59 51.02 38.12 -5.43
CA ALA A 59 50.83 39.05 -4.31
C ALA A 59 50.75 40.53 -4.74
N THR A 60 51.06 40.85 -6.00
CA THR A 60 51.28 42.25 -6.40
C THR A 60 50.67 42.63 -7.73
N GLU A 61 50.52 41.70 -8.66
CA GLU A 61 50.13 42.01 -10.04
C GLU A 61 49.00 41.12 -10.54
N ASP A 62 48.95 39.90 -10.01
CA ASP A 62 47.87 38.97 -10.23
C ASP A 62 46.65 39.31 -9.35
N TYR A 63 45.46 39.25 -9.95
CA TYR A 63 44.18 39.48 -9.31
C TYR A 63 43.20 38.30 -9.48
N ASP A 64 43.63 37.22 -10.12
CA ASP A 64 42.87 36.01 -10.47
C ASP A 64 43.86 34.84 -10.46
N ARG A 65 44.21 34.38 -9.25
CA ARG A 65 45.40 33.56 -9.02
C ARG A 65 45.38 32.19 -9.70
N ASP A 66 44.21 31.64 -9.95
CA ASP A 66 44.04 30.35 -10.63
C ASP A 66 43.51 30.48 -12.07
N ASN A 67 43.30 31.72 -12.53
CA ASN A 67 42.87 32.09 -13.87
C ASN A 67 41.55 31.41 -14.30
N ASP A 68 40.64 31.22 -13.35
CA ASP A 68 39.32 30.64 -13.60
C ASP A 68 38.32 31.68 -14.15
N GLY A 69 38.66 32.97 -14.04
CA GLY A 69 37.89 34.11 -14.54
C GLY A 69 37.11 34.88 -13.46
N ILE A 70 37.14 34.44 -12.21
CA ILE A 70 36.64 35.16 -11.03
C ILE A 70 37.84 35.84 -10.35
N LEU A 71 37.65 37.08 -9.86
CA LEU A 71 38.76 37.80 -9.23
C LEU A 71 38.92 37.33 -7.79
N ASP A 72 40.16 37.25 -7.29
CA ASP A 72 40.54 36.93 -5.90
C ASP A 72 39.70 37.62 -4.80
N SER A 73 39.10 38.79 -5.10
CA SER A 73 38.26 39.55 -4.17
C SER A 73 36.79 39.10 -4.08
N GLU A 74 36.31 38.44 -5.13
CA GLU A 74 34.95 37.88 -5.25
C GLU A 74 34.99 36.34 -5.31
N ASP A 75 36.17 35.76 -5.19
CA ASP A 75 36.44 34.32 -5.26
C ASP A 75 36.57 33.72 -3.85
N ASN A 76 35.79 32.68 -3.56
CA ASN A 76 35.85 31.91 -2.31
C ASN A 76 36.98 30.86 -2.30
N CYS A 77 37.46 30.50 -3.50
CA CYS A 77 38.57 29.59 -3.79
C CYS A 77 39.73 30.27 -4.57
N PRO A 78 40.32 31.40 -4.08
CA PRO A 78 41.30 32.23 -4.82
C PRO A 78 42.69 31.59 -5.02
N ALA A 79 42.81 30.28 -4.88
CA ALA A 79 43.98 29.47 -5.20
C ALA A 79 43.48 28.03 -5.45
N GLY A 80 42.45 27.92 -6.27
CA GLY A 80 41.67 26.72 -6.51
C GLY A 80 42.26 25.83 -7.60
N MET A 81 41.42 25.07 -8.28
CA MET A 81 41.84 24.13 -9.30
C MET A 81 42.30 24.88 -10.54
N LEU A 82 43.44 24.48 -11.10
CA LEU A 82 43.94 25.08 -12.33
C LEU A 82 43.33 24.44 -13.58
N GLY A 83 43.14 25.25 -14.63
CA GLY A 83 42.85 24.75 -15.99
C GLY A 83 41.38 24.54 -16.30
N TRP A 84 40.49 25.19 -15.56
CA TRP A 84 39.07 25.33 -15.87
C TRP A 84 38.71 26.82 -15.89
N THR A 85 37.44 27.13 -16.15
CA THR A 85 36.92 28.50 -16.05
C THR A 85 35.55 28.43 -15.41
N SER A 86 35.26 29.36 -14.51
CA SER A 86 33.94 29.52 -13.90
C SER A 86 32.86 29.75 -14.95
N THR A 87 31.81 28.93 -14.89
CA THR A 87 30.59 29.08 -15.69
C THR A 87 29.38 28.56 -14.91
N LEU A 88 28.18 29.03 -15.26
CA LEU A 88 26.91 28.56 -14.69
C LEU A 88 26.60 27.05 -14.83
N LEU A 89 27.53 26.25 -15.36
CA LEU A 89 27.40 24.79 -15.46
C LEU A 89 28.28 24.03 -14.45
N ASN A 90 29.33 24.66 -13.92
CA ASN A 90 30.36 24.06 -13.08
C ASN A 90 30.78 24.95 -11.89
N ASP A 91 30.10 26.07 -11.72
CA ASP A 91 30.16 27.04 -10.63
C ASP A 91 28.76 27.66 -10.59
N TRP A 92 27.88 27.12 -9.74
CA TRP A 92 26.45 27.43 -9.76
C TRP A 92 26.14 28.80 -9.18
N ASP A 93 26.72 29.15 -8.03
CA ASP A 93 26.56 30.44 -7.36
C ASP A 93 27.50 31.55 -7.91
N SER A 94 28.48 31.17 -8.73
CA SER A 94 29.48 32.05 -9.34
C SER A 94 30.50 32.61 -8.36
N ASP A 95 30.91 31.83 -7.36
CA ASP A 95 31.86 32.20 -6.32
C ASP A 95 33.34 31.85 -6.64
N GLY A 96 33.63 31.27 -7.81
CA GLY A 96 34.99 30.87 -8.20
C GLY A 96 35.44 29.51 -7.66
N CYS A 97 34.57 28.78 -6.94
CA CYS A 97 34.79 27.40 -6.54
C CYS A 97 34.16 26.45 -7.57
N HIS A 98 34.87 25.36 -7.89
CA HIS A 98 34.30 24.34 -8.77
C HIS A 98 33.37 23.41 -7.98
N ASP A 99 32.09 23.37 -8.35
CA ASP A 99 31.00 22.55 -7.77
C ASP A 99 31.48 21.14 -7.32
N GLU A 100 32.05 20.34 -8.24
CA GLU A 100 32.39 18.93 -7.95
C GLU A 100 33.60 18.74 -7.00
N TYR A 101 34.48 19.74 -6.86
CA TYR A 101 35.84 19.49 -6.34
C TYR A 101 36.27 20.41 -5.20
N GLU A 102 35.75 21.62 -5.15
CA GLU A 102 36.22 22.68 -4.25
C GLU A 102 35.10 23.32 -3.46
N ASP A 103 33.91 23.35 -4.04
CA ASP A 103 32.68 23.78 -3.38
C ASP A 103 32.01 22.63 -2.61
N LEU A 104 31.29 22.97 -1.54
CA LEU A 104 30.51 22.06 -0.72
C LEU A 104 29.08 22.56 -0.49
N ASP A 105 28.73 23.72 -1.05
CA ASP A 105 27.47 24.46 -0.91
C ASP A 105 27.23 25.18 -2.25
N ASP A 106 26.91 24.40 -3.29
CA ASP A 106 26.86 24.82 -4.70
C ASP A 106 25.98 26.09 -4.92
N ASP A 107 25.00 26.39 -4.05
CA ASP A 107 24.10 27.56 -4.17
C ASP A 107 24.20 28.63 -3.07
N ASP A 108 25.16 28.48 -2.14
CA ASP A 108 25.46 29.37 -1.00
C ASP A 108 24.21 29.74 -0.17
N ASP A 109 23.29 28.78 -0.01
CA ASP A 109 22.10 28.95 0.84
C ASP A 109 22.37 28.66 2.33
N GLY A 110 23.51 28.02 2.61
CA GLY A 110 23.99 27.66 3.93
C GLY A 110 23.78 26.19 4.31
N HIS A 111 23.26 25.37 3.39
CA HIS A 111 23.17 23.92 3.49
C HIS A 111 24.28 23.28 2.65
N TYR A 112 24.94 22.26 3.21
CA TYR A 112 25.97 21.56 2.44
C TYR A 112 25.33 20.58 1.46
N ASP A 113 25.94 20.34 0.28
CA ASP A 113 25.37 19.48 -0.78
C ASP A 113 24.95 18.06 -0.32
N TRP A 114 25.49 17.57 0.78
CA TRP A 114 25.19 16.25 1.33
C TRP A 114 24.02 16.23 2.34
N ASP A 115 23.59 17.40 2.79
CA ASP A 115 22.48 17.67 3.71
C ASP A 115 21.40 18.54 3.06
N ASP A 116 21.57 18.85 1.77
CA ASP A 116 20.70 19.69 0.96
C ASP A 116 20.00 18.84 -0.12
N SER A 117 18.68 18.82 -0.10
CA SER A 117 17.85 18.14 -1.11
C SER A 117 17.83 18.90 -2.45
N CYS A 118 18.07 20.21 -2.40
CA CYS A 118 18.05 21.15 -3.49
C CYS A 118 19.42 21.81 -3.70
N ILE A 119 20.50 21.01 -3.82
CA ILE A 119 21.91 21.41 -4.05
C ILE A 119 22.18 22.52 -5.07
N ARG A 120 21.21 22.90 -5.90
CA ARG A 120 21.28 23.94 -6.92
C ARG A 120 19.98 24.72 -6.92
N SER A 121 19.58 25.23 -5.76
CA SER A 121 18.43 26.11 -5.61
C SER A 121 18.65 27.35 -6.47
N SER A 122 17.57 27.75 -7.15
CA SER A 122 17.53 29.01 -7.86
C SER A 122 16.92 30.14 -7.02
N VAL A 123 16.49 29.80 -5.80
CA VAL A 123 15.87 30.71 -4.86
C VAL A 123 16.96 31.33 -3.99
N ILE A 124 16.83 32.62 -3.72
CA ILE A 124 17.77 33.31 -2.84
C ILE A 124 17.47 32.96 -1.38
N ALA A 125 18.50 32.64 -0.59
CA ALA A 125 18.39 32.25 0.82
C ALA A 125 17.50 33.18 1.69
N GLU A 126 17.47 34.48 1.38
CA GLU A 126 16.63 35.46 2.09
C GLU A 126 15.12 35.32 1.87
N ALA A 127 14.71 34.53 0.87
CA ALA A 127 13.32 34.35 0.45
C ALA A 127 12.84 32.89 0.54
N LEU A 128 13.72 31.95 0.90
CA LEU A 128 13.38 30.55 1.13
C LEU A 128 12.31 30.43 2.23
N VAL A 129 11.25 29.71 1.91
CA VAL A 129 10.39 29.09 2.92
C VAL A 129 10.79 27.63 2.96
N ASP A 130 11.50 27.26 4.01
CA ASP A 130 12.06 25.93 4.22
C ASP A 130 11.53 25.43 5.58
N GLY A 131 10.50 24.59 5.51
CA GLY A 131 9.70 24.14 6.65
C GLY A 131 10.38 23.07 7.49
N ASP A 132 11.09 22.18 6.84
CA ASP A 132 11.72 20.98 7.40
C ASP A 132 13.25 21.09 7.52
N GLY A 133 13.86 22.06 6.83
CA GLY A 133 15.26 22.43 7.01
C GLY A 133 16.20 21.75 6.02
N ASP A 134 15.74 21.45 4.80
CA ASP A 134 16.47 20.61 3.84
C ASP A 134 17.12 21.38 2.68
N GLY A 135 17.05 22.72 2.71
CA GLY A 135 17.61 23.60 1.67
C GLY A 135 16.67 23.86 0.49
N CYS A 136 15.51 23.21 0.43
CA CYS A 136 14.52 23.45 -0.62
C CYS A 136 13.51 24.55 -0.24
N ASP A 137 13.03 25.29 -1.25
CA ASP A 137 11.82 26.09 -1.07
C ASP A 137 10.57 25.20 -1.15
N ASP A 138 9.78 25.16 -0.05
CA ASP A 138 8.52 24.41 0.13
C ASP A 138 7.55 24.51 -1.07
N TYR A 139 7.59 25.58 -1.87
CA TYR A 139 6.60 25.82 -2.92
C TYR A 139 7.15 25.65 -4.34
N LEU A 140 8.42 25.94 -4.55
CA LEU A 140 9.01 26.04 -5.89
C LEU A 140 9.83 24.83 -6.28
N GLU A 141 10.52 24.24 -5.32
CA GLU A 141 11.61 23.29 -5.56
C GLU A 141 11.43 22.00 -4.76
N ASP A 142 10.88 22.11 -3.55
CA ASP A 142 10.58 20.96 -2.70
C ASP A 142 9.40 20.14 -3.23
N ASN A 143 9.58 18.82 -3.22
CA ASN A 143 8.58 17.84 -3.60
C ASN A 143 8.38 16.72 -2.57
N ASP A 144 8.90 16.89 -1.35
CA ASP A 144 8.82 15.96 -0.20
C ASP A 144 8.95 16.78 1.11
N LEU A 145 7.87 17.49 1.51
CA LEU A 145 7.93 18.59 2.50
C LEU A 145 8.20 18.15 3.94
N ASP A 146 8.11 16.86 4.24
CA ASP A 146 8.47 16.31 5.54
C ASP A 146 9.55 15.23 5.47
N ASN A 147 10.17 15.09 4.29
CA ASN A 147 11.38 14.32 4.05
C ASN A 147 11.29 12.86 4.51
N ASP A 148 10.10 12.27 4.36
CA ASP A 148 9.86 10.88 4.72
C ASP A 148 10.23 9.90 3.58
N GLY A 149 10.49 10.43 2.37
CA GLY A 149 10.87 9.71 1.17
C GLY A 149 9.72 9.44 0.18
N ILE A 150 8.51 9.93 0.45
CA ILE A 150 7.34 9.87 -0.44
C ILE A 150 7.07 11.27 -1.00
N GLU A 151 7.07 11.41 -2.33
CA GLU A 151 6.84 12.74 -2.93
C GLU A 151 5.44 13.28 -2.57
N THR A 152 5.32 14.59 -2.39
CA THR A 152 4.09 15.30 -1.99
C THR A 152 2.85 14.99 -2.83
N ALA A 153 3.05 14.54 -4.07
CA ALA A 153 1.95 14.16 -4.96
C ALA A 153 1.31 12.81 -4.61
N TYR A 154 1.99 11.99 -3.82
CA TYR A 154 1.61 10.63 -3.42
C TYR A 154 1.51 10.48 -1.89
N ASP A 155 1.90 11.50 -1.14
CA ASP A 155 1.83 11.53 0.31
C ASP A 155 0.46 12.04 0.81
N ASN A 156 -0.23 11.23 1.62
CA ASN A 156 -1.50 11.55 2.27
C ASN A 156 -1.30 12.23 3.65
N CYS A 157 -0.08 12.25 4.17
CA CYS A 157 0.34 12.60 5.51
C CYS A 157 1.46 13.65 5.66
N GLU A 158 1.76 14.44 4.63
CA GLU A 158 2.68 15.61 4.53
C GLU A 158 2.75 16.62 5.70
N GLY A 159 1.88 16.50 6.70
CA GLY A 159 1.57 17.53 7.67
C GLY A 159 2.62 17.75 8.76
N ASP A 160 3.65 16.91 8.89
CA ASP A 160 4.65 17.03 9.95
C ASP A 160 6.07 17.20 9.42
N GLN A 161 6.34 18.40 8.88
CA GLN A 161 7.65 18.93 8.52
C GLN A 161 8.73 18.82 9.64
N SER A 162 8.36 18.46 10.87
CA SER A 162 9.32 18.23 11.97
C SER A 162 9.60 16.75 12.24
N SER A 163 9.00 15.87 11.45
CA SER A 163 9.23 14.44 11.46
C SER A 163 10.68 14.15 11.08
N THR A 164 11.21 13.06 11.64
CA THR A 164 12.49 12.49 11.20
C THR A 164 12.29 11.02 10.83
N TRP A 165 11.04 10.64 10.65
CA TRP A 165 10.66 9.30 10.27
C TRP A 165 10.81 9.16 8.76
N LEU A 166 11.16 7.97 8.31
CA LEU A 166 11.30 7.65 6.90
C LEU A 166 10.34 6.50 6.61
N SER A 167 9.57 6.63 5.53
CA SER A 167 8.67 5.58 5.08
C SER A 167 9.44 4.28 4.86
N SER A 168 8.85 3.19 5.34
CA SER A 168 9.38 1.85 5.14
C SER A 168 8.24 0.84 5.04
N PRO A 169 8.37 -0.24 4.24
CA PRO A 169 7.29 -1.25 4.06
C PRO A 169 6.88 -2.01 5.32
N GLU A 170 7.49 -1.70 6.46
CA GLU A 170 7.27 -2.35 7.77
C GLU A 170 6.53 -1.43 8.74
N GLU A 171 6.48 -0.13 8.47
CA GLU A 171 5.84 0.91 9.28
C GLU A 171 4.86 1.78 8.47
N ASP A 172 4.83 1.62 7.14
CA ASP A 172 3.95 2.26 6.15
C ASP A 172 3.68 1.20 5.06
N PHE A 173 2.55 0.50 5.19
CA PHE A 173 2.28 -0.71 4.43
C PHE A 173 1.82 -0.45 2.98
N ASP A 174 1.08 0.63 2.72
CA ASP A 174 0.63 1.01 1.38
C ASP A 174 1.57 2.03 0.68
N SER A 175 2.53 2.58 1.42
CA SER A 175 3.53 3.56 0.96
C SER A 175 2.93 4.91 0.57
N ASP A 176 1.94 5.38 1.32
CA ASP A 176 1.27 6.67 1.12
C ASP A 176 1.81 7.80 2.01
N GLY A 177 2.93 7.59 2.72
CA GLY A 177 3.56 8.58 3.61
C GLY A 177 2.95 8.67 5.01
N CYS A 178 1.89 7.90 5.28
CA CYS A 178 1.34 7.75 6.62
C CYS A 178 2.01 6.58 7.36
N ILE A 179 2.55 6.84 8.56
CA ILE A 179 2.94 5.75 9.46
C ILE A 179 1.69 4.98 9.91
N ASP A 180 1.65 3.65 9.75
CA ASP A 180 0.49 2.76 10.05
C ASP A 180 -0.19 3.11 11.40
N SER A 181 0.64 3.43 12.42
CA SER A 181 0.12 3.77 13.75
C SER A 181 -0.78 5.02 13.82
N ASN A 182 -0.70 5.89 12.82
CA ASN A 182 -1.47 7.13 12.67
C ASN A 182 -2.21 7.20 11.32
N ASP A 183 -2.03 6.22 10.44
CA ASP A 183 -2.78 6.04 9.22
C ASP A 183 -4.19 5.51 9.57
N PRO A 184 -5.26 6.03 8.94
CA PRO A 184 -6.59 5.44 9.02
C PRO A 184 -6.85 4.25 8.08
N ASP A 185 -5.98 3.97 7.10
CA ASP A 185 -6.19 3.02 5.99
C ASP A 185 -4.87 2.33 5.59
N ASP A 186 -4.30 1.51 6.49
CA ASP A 186 -2.93 0.97 6.42
C ASP A 186 -2.58 0.27 5.07
N ASP A 187 -3.57 -0.26 4.34
CA ASP A 187 -3.36 -0.95 3.06
C ASP A 187 -3.90 -0.24 1.81
N GLY A 188 -4.47 0.95 2.00
CA GLY A 188 -4.93 1.82 0.93
C GLY A 188 -6.02 1.21 0.03
N ASP A 189 -6.76 0.20 0.51
CA ASP A 189 -7.82 -0.44 -0.26
C ASP A 189 -9.12 0.41 -0.28
N GLY A 190 -9.20 1.39 0.63
CA GLY A 190 -10.30 2.34 0.78
C GLY A 190 -11.27 2.02 1.93
N ILE A 191 -10.99 1.00 2.74
CA ILE A 191 -11.71 0.61 3.95
C ILE A 191 -10.85 0.93 5.16
N TYR A 192 -11.30 1.89 5.98
CA TYR A 192 -10.54 2.26 7.18
C TYR A 192 -10.36 1.08 8.15
N ASP A 193 -9.21 1.01 8.82
CA ASP A 193 -8.83 -0.07 9.74
C ASP A 193 -9.88 -0.34 10.84
N GLU A 194 -10.65 0.68 11.23
CA GLU A 194 -11.72 0.53 12.23
C GLU A 194 -12.90 -0.32 11.74
N PHE A 195 -13.02 -0.48 10.42
CA PHE A 195 -14.03 -1.28 9.71
C PHE A 195 -13.42 -2.46 8.95
N ASP A 196 -12.09 -2.54 8.86
CA ASP A 196 -11.36 -3.58 8.15
C ASP A 196 -11.01 -4.78 9.06
N GLN A 197 -11.33 -6.01 8.65
CA GLN A 197 -10.90 -7.23 9.35
C GLN A 197 -9.51 -7.72 8.90
N CYS A 198 -9.02 -7.23 7.76
CA CYS A 198 -7.72 -7.47 7.17
C CYS A 198 -6.96 -6.16 6.82
N PRO A 199 -6.61 -5.30 7.81
CA PRO A 199 -6.04 -3.95 7.57
C PRO A 199 -4.68 -3.91 6.86
N LEU A 200 -4.11 -5.05 6.48
CA LEU A 200 -2.79 -5.16 5.84
C LEU A 200 -2.90 -6.04 4.58
N SER A 201 -4.00 -5.96 3.84
CA SER A 201 -4.26 -6.74 2.63
C SER A 201 -4.82 -5.93 1.46
N VAL A 202 -3.91 -5.39 0.65
CA VAL A 202 -4.23 -4.64 -0.57
C VAL A 202 -5.00 -5.42 -1.67
N SER A 203 -5.20 -6.74 -1.55
CA SER A 203 -5.56 -7.62 -2.67
C SER A 203 -6.90 -8.32 -2.52
N VAL A 204 -7.97 -7.53 -2.63
CA VAL A 204 -9.35 -8.04 -2.59
C VAL A 204 -9.86 -8.42 -4.00
N PHE A 205 -10.06 -9.72 -4.27
CA PHE A 205 -10.64 -10.21 -5.54
C PHE A 205 -12.10 -10.63 -5.40
N SER A 206 -12.49 -11.08 -4.22
CA SER A 206 -13.84 -11.44 -3.79
C SER A 206 -14.00 -11.05 -2.34
N ASP A 207 -15.02 -10.26 -2.06
CA ASP A 207 -15.34 -9.71 -0.74
C ASP A 207 -16.87 -9.55 -0.69
N PHE A 208 -17.53 -10.52 -0.07
CA PHE A 208 -18.98 -10.63 -0.13
C PHE A 208 -19.69 -9.78 0.93
N ASP A 209 -19.10 -9.60 2.11
CA ASP A 209 -19.67 -8.82 3.21
C ASP A 209 -19.11 -7.39 3.34
N ARG A 210 -17.98 -7.08 2.69
CA ARG A 210 -17.30 -5.78 2.63
C ARG A 210 -16.54 -5.40 3.88
N ASP A 211 -15.83 -6.36 4.43
CA ASP A 211 -14.98 -6.20 5.59
C ASP A 211 -13.49 -5.99 5.26
N GLY A 212 -13.11 -5.94 3.99
CA GLY A 212 -11.73 -5.72 3.53
C GLY A 212 -10.91 -6.99 3.35
N CYS A 213 -11.45 -8.16 3.71
CA CYS A 213 -10.78 -9.43 3.52
C CYS A 213 -11.14 -10.09 2.18
N ASP A 214 -10.19 -10.79 1.55
CA ASP A 214 -10.52 -11.65 0.41
C ASP A 214 -11.14 -12.98 0.87
N ASP A 215 -12.39 -13.26 0.47
CA ASP A 215 -13.17 -14.50 0.71
C ASP A 215 -12.32 -15.77 0.50
N SER A 216 -11.42 -15.75 -0.49
CA SER A 216 -10.73 -16.96 -0.94
C SER A 216 -9.45 -17.27 -0.16
N THR A 217 -8.85 -16.27 0.49
CA THR A 217 -7.52 -16.41 1.10
C THR A 217 -7.43 -15.98 2.55
N GLU A 218 -8.25 -15.03 2.99
CA GLU A 218 -8.02 -14.28 4.23
C GLU A 218 -9.25 -14.22 5.12
N ASP A 219 -10.44 -14.10 4.53
CA ASP A 219 -11.70 -14.19 5.25
C ASP A 219 -12.06 -15.65 5.57
N TRP A 220 -12.63 -15.88 6.75
CA TRP A 220 -13.12 -17.17 7.22
C TRP A 220 -14.64 -17.17 7.48
N ASP A 221 -15.33 -16.07 7.20
CA ASP A 221 -16.76 -15.81 7.42
C ASP A 221 -17.29 -14.90 6.29
N ASP A 222 -17.37 -15.45 5.06
CA ASP A 222 -17.56 -14.69 3.80
C ASP A 222 -18.83 -13.78 3.82
N ASP A 223 -19.85 -14.08 4.63
CA ASP A 223 -21.05 -13.23 4.76
C ASP A 223 -21.14 -12.41 6.05
N GLY A 224 -20.16 -12.52 6.94
CA GLY A 224 -20.02 -11.71 8.13
C GLY A 224 -21.17 -11.91 9.11
N ASP A 225 -21.71 -13.14 9.20
CA ASP A 225 -22.81 -13.46 10.11
C ASP A 225 -22.35 -13.92 11.51
N GLY A 226 -21.04 -14.16 11.67
CA GLY A 226 -20.40 -14.65 12.88
C GLY A 226 -20.26 -16.18 12.94
N VAL A 227 -20.63 -16.91 11.88
CA VAL A 227 -20.44 -18.36 11.71
C VAL A 227 -19.40 -18.62 10.63
N PRO A 228 -18.22 -19.17 10.98
CA PRO A 228 -17.18 -19.39 9.99
C PRO A 228 -17.61 -20.34 8.87
N ASP A 229 -17.19 -20.13 7.61
CA ASP A 229 -17.63 -20.88 6.41
C ASP A 229 -17.54 -22.40 6.57
N SER A 230 -16.52 -22.84 7.31
CA SER A 230 -16.28 -24.26 7.59
C SER A 230 -17.43 -24.94 8.37
N SER A 231 -18.22 -24.14 9.07
CA SER A 231 -19.38 -24.52 9.88
C SER A 231 -20.69 -23.92 9.37
N ASP A 232 -20.62 -23.15 8.29
CA ASP A 232 -21.75 -22.51 7.65
C ASP A 232 -22.32 -23.37 6.50
N SER A 233 -23.64 -23.57 6.50
CA SER A 233 -24.41 -24.21 5.43
C SER A 233 -24.69 -23.27 4.26
N CYS A 234 -24.63 -21.96 4.49
CA CYS A 234 -24.85 -20.84 3.60
C CYS A 234 -23.70 -19.80 3.62
N PRO A 235 -22.42 -20.16 3.32
CA PRO A 235 -21.28 -19.23 3.46
C PRO A 235 -21.38 -17.89 2.72
N MET A 236 -22.15 -17.80 1.62
CA MET A 236 -22.42 -16.54 0.92
C MET A 236 -23.92 -16.20 1.00
N GLY A 237 -24.44 -16.22 2.22
CA GLY A 237 -25.85 -16.10 2.54
C GLY A 237 -26.34 -14.66 2.59
N LEU A 238 -27.17 -14.34 3.58
CA LEU A 238 -27.51 -12.95 3.85
C LEU A 238 -26.30 -12.33 4.54
N SER A 239 -25.71 -11.26 4.02
CA SER A 239 -24.54 -10.68 4.69
C SER A 239 -24.87 -9.72 5.83
N ASN A 240 -23.90 -9.48 6.72
CA ASN A 240 -23.89 -8.46 7.77
C ASN A 240 -25.03 -8.60 8.81
N TRP A 241 -25.21 -9.78 9.40
CA TRP A 241 -26.19 -10.00 10.48
C TRP A 241 -25.69 -11.00 11.52
N ASP A 242 -25.88 -10.76 12.81
CA ASP A 242 -25.41 -11.75 13.80
C ASP A 242 -26.27 -13.04 13.83
N SER A 243 -25.63 -14.19 13.62
CA SER A 243 -26.16 -15.50 13.94
C SER A 243 -26.41 -15.62 15.45
N THR A 244 -27.69 -15.67 15.82
CA THR A 244 -28.12 -15.82 17.21
C THR A 244 -29.14 -16.92 17.34
N SER A 245 -29.27 -17.49 18.54
CA SER A 245 -30.29 -18.52 18.85
C SER A 245 -31.76 -18.15 18.59
N GLY A 246 -32.05 -16.91 18.16
CA GLY A 246 -33.37 -16.46 17.73
C GLY A 246 -33.52 -16.20 16.23
N SER A 247 -32.42 -16.01 15.50
CA SER A 247 -32.35 -15.79 14.03
C SER A 247 -31.85 -17.03 13.28
N ASP A 248 -31.05 -17.87 13.95
CA ASP A 248 -30.50 -19.14 13.51
C ASP A 248 -30.60 -20.15 14.69
N ILE A 249 -31.59 -21.05 14.61
CA ILE A 249 -31.94 -21.93 15.73
C ILE A 249 -31.01 -23.16 15.81
N ASP A 250 -30.55 -23.68 14.67
CA ASP A 250 -29.65 -24.82 14.57
C ASP A 250 -28.16 -24.44 14.58
N GLY A 251 -27.84 -23.16 14.36
CA GLY A 251 -26.48 -22.64 14.42
C GLY A 251 -25.68 -23.01 13.18
N ASP A 252 -26.31 -22.99 12.01
CA ASP A 252 -25.70 -23.40 10.74
C ASP A 252 -25.42 -22.24 9.78
N GLY A 253 -25.53 -20.98 10.23
CA GLY A 253 -25.20 -19.78 9.44
C GLY A 253 -26.26 -19.39 8.41
N CYS A 254 -27.36 -20.15 8.31
CA CYS A 254 -28.47 -19.78 7.43
C CYS A 254 -29.58 -19.05 8.22
N MET A 255 -30.02 -17.87 7.78
CA MET A 255 -31.11 -17.17 8.46
C MET A 255 -32.43 -17.93 8.32
N ASP A 256 -32.98 -18.42 9.45
CA ASP A 256 -34.22 -19.20 9.55
C ASP A 256 -35.41 -18.58 8.79
N SER A 257 -35.49 -17.26 8.78
CA SER A 257 -36.65 -16.52 8.27
C SER A 257 -36.69 -16.41 6.75
N LEU A 258 -35.56 -16.62 6.08
CA LEU A 258 -35.38 -16.43 4.65
C LEU A 258 -35.01 -17.74 3.95
N GLU A 259 -34.14 -18.56 4.55
CA GLU A 259 -33.57 -19.75 3.91
C GLU A 259 -34.10 -21.07 4.45
N ASP A 260 -34.52 -21.12 5.72
CA ASP A 260 -35.04 -22.36 6.29
C ASP A 260 -36.53 -22.57 5.94
N ASP A 261 -36.76 -23.12 4.75
CA ASP A 261 -38.07 -23.36 4.18
C ASP A 261 -38.75 -24.58 4.85
N ARG A 262 -39.14 -24.39 6.12
CA ARG A 262 -39.99 -25.27 6.94
C ARG A 262 -39.41 -26.67 7.26
N VAL A 263 -39.13 -26.87 8.56
CA VAL A 263 -39.75 -27.87 9.49
C VAL A 263 -38.75 -28.37 10.54
N THR A 264 -37.45 -28.26 10.32
CA THR A 264 -36.44 -28.92 11.17
C THR A 264 -36.14 -28.11 12.45
N GLY A 265 -35.95 -26.79 12.36
CA GLY A 265 -35.64 -25.93 13.51
C GLY A 265 -36.71 -25.95 14.61
N ARG A 266 -38.01 -25.99 14.25
CA ARG A 266 -39.10 -26.10 15.25
C ARG A 266 -39.12 -27.43 16.01
N ILE A 267 -38.79 -28.52 15.33
CA ILE A 267 -38.75 -29.85 15.97
C ILE A 267 -37.53 -29.91 16.91
N LEU A 268 -36.37 -29.43 16.48
CA LEU A 268 -35.15 -29.33 17.31
C LEU A 268 -35.34 -28.42 18.53
N TYR A 269 -35.97 -27.24 18.36
CA TYR A 269 -36.32 -26.35 19.47
C TYR A 269 -37.23 -27.06 20.49
N THR A 270 -38.24 -27.80 20.02
CA THR A 270 -39.10 -28.56 20.95
C THR A 270 -38.35 -29.68 21.68
N LEU A 271 -37.40 -30.36 21.03
CA LEU A 271 -36.60 -31.43 21.62
C LEU A 271 -35.54 -30.92 22.62
N ARG A 272 -34.94 -29.75 22.37
CA ARG A 272 -33.94 -29.10 23.25
C ARG A 272 -34.59 -28.32 24.40
N SER A 273 -35.89 -28.04 24.32
CA SER A 273 -36.61 -27.37 25.41
C SER A 273 -36.67 -28.24 26.68
N ASN A 274 -36.40 -27.61 27.83
CA ASN A 274 -36.55 -28.24 29.14
C ASN A 274 -37.96 -28.81 29.37
N ALA A 275 -38.98 -28.28 28.68
CA ALA A 275 -40.35 -28.77 28.77
C ALA A 275 -40.51 -30.18 28.20
N PHE A 276 -39.88 -30.49 27.07
CA PHE A 276 -39.97 -31.83 26.46
C PHE A 276 -39.17 -32.87 27.23
N MET A 277 -37.96 -32.53 27.69
CA MET A 277 -37.18 -33.39 28.60
C MET A 277 -37.94 -33.70 29.90
N MET A 278 -38.62 -32.72 30.49
CA MET A 278 -39.47 -32.92 31.68
C MET A 278 -40.71 -33.78 31.39
N LEU A 279 -41.32 -33.65 30.20
CA LEU A 279 -42.43 -34.50 29.77
C LEU A 279 -41.99 -35.95 29.50
N MET A 280 -40.81 -36.14 28.91
CA MET A 280 -40.25 -37.48 28.68
C MET A 280 -39.85 -38.15 30.00
N LEU A 281 -39.18 -37.44 30.90
CA LEU A 281 -38.86 -37.94 32.25
C LEU A 281 -40.14 -38.21 33.07
N GLY A 282 -41.15 -37.34 32.95
CA GLY A 282 -42.46 -37.52 33.58
C GLY A 282 -43.22 -38.73 33.04
N SER A 283 -43.22 -38.95 31.73
CA SER A 283 -43.91 -40.11 31.12
C SER A 283 -43.24 -41.44 31.49
N VAL A 284 -41.90 -41.48 31.51
CA VAL A 284 -41.15 -42.66 32.00
C VAL A 284 -41.42 -42.92 33.47
N ALA A 285 -41.49 -41.89 34.32
CA ALA A 285 -41.84 -42.04 35.73
C ALA A 285 -43.26 -42.59 35.91
N VAL A 286 -44.24 -42.10 35.16
CA VAL A 286 -45.62 -42.61 35.20
C VAL A 286 -45.71 -44.06 34.73
N LEU A 287 -45.00 -44.43 33.66
CA LEU A 287 -44.94 -45.81 33.17
C LEU A 287 -44.28 -46.75 34.20
N LEU A 288 -43.22 -46.31 34.88
CA LEU A 288 -42.60 -47.08 35.97
C LEU A 288 -43.55 -47.26 37.16
N ILE A 289 -44.28 -46.21 37.55
CA ILE A 289 -45.28 -46.28 38.64
C ILE A 289 -46.45 -47.19 38.25
N ALA A 290 -46.95 -47.10 37.02
CA ALA A 290 -48.01 -47.97 36.51
C ALA A 290 -47.54 -49.43 36.42
N GLY A 291 -46.31 -49.68 35.98
CA GLY A 291 -45.68 -51.00 35.97
C GLY A 291 -45.56 -51.59 37.37
N MET A 292 -45.14 -50.80 38.36
CA MET A 292 -45.10 -51.21 39.76
C MET A 292 -46.50 -51.48 40.33
N MET A 293 -47.51 -50.67 39.98
CA MET A 293 -48.90 -50.89 40.40
C MET A 293 -49.52 -52.15 39.79
N MET A 294 -49.23 -52.44 38.52
CA MET A 294 -49.69 -53.67 37.88
C MET A 294 -48.95 -54.91 38.41
N SER A 295 -47.66 -54.78 38.73
CA SER A 295 -46.88 -55.83 39.40
C SER A 295 -47.40 -56.11 40.82
N ALA A 296 -47.81 -55.07 41.56
CA ALA A 296 -48.41 -55.19 42.89
C ALA A 296 -49.86 -55.72 42.89
N ARG A 297 -50.53 -55.80 41.72
CA ARG A 297 -51.91 -56.28 41.56
C ARG A 297 -52.05 -57.66 40.94
N GLN A 298 -50.96 -58.39 40.72
CA GLN A 298 -51.05 -59.82 40.37
C GLN A 298 -51.34 -60.69 41.60
N ASP A 299 -52.53 -60.53 42.14
CA ASP A 299 -53.29 -61.67 42.66
C ASP A 299 -54.75 -61.55 42.23
N ARG A 300 -55.06 -62.32 41.17
CA ARG A 300 -56.39 -62.67 40.65
C ARG A 300 -57.19 -61.59 39.91
N ALA A 301 -56.80 -61.35 38.65
CA ALA A 301 -57.77 -61.15 37.59
C ALA A 301 -57.26 -61.82 36.30
N LYS A 302 -57.94 -62.90 35.89
CA LYS A 302 -57.68 -63.60 34.64
C LYS A 302 -58.26 -62.75 33.51
N ILE A 303 -57.47 -61.81 32.97
CA ILE A 303 -57.87 -61.03 31.79
C ILE A 303 -57.76 -61.98 30.59
N ARG A 304 -58.91 -62.32 30.00
CA ARG A 304 -58.99 -63.02 28.74
C ARG A 304 -58.73 -61.99 27.64
N VAL A 305 -57.53 -62.03 27.08
CA VAL A 305 -57.19 -61.28 25.87
C VAL A 305 -57.85 -62.03 24.71
N GLU A 306 -58.90 -61.46 24.15
CA GLU A 306 -59.38 -61.86 22.82
C GLU A 306 -58.48 -61.21 21.78
N ASP A 307 -57.94 -62.04 20.91
CA ASP A 307 -57.10 -61.64 19.79
C ASP A 307 -57.98 -60.97 18.72
N GLN A 308 -57.82 -59.66 18.56
CA GLN A 308 -58.50 -58.86 17.52
C GLN A 308 -57.57 -58.54 16.33
N THR A 309 -56.56 -59.37 16.07
CA THR A 309 -55.69 -59.21 14.89
C THR A 309 -56.45 -59.31 13.56
N TRP A 310 -57.67 -59.88 13.54
CA TRP A 310 -58.51 -59.92 12.33
C TRP A 310 -59.02 -58.54 11.86
N SER A 311 -59.18 -57.55 12.75
CA SER A 311 -59.76 -56.24 12.36
C SER A 311 -58.73 -55.21 11.89
N VAL A 312 -57.45 -55.57 11.80
CA VAL A 312 -56.38 -54.66 11.34
C VAL A 312 -55.91 -55.00 9.92
N GLU A 313 -56.09 -56.25 9.48
CA GLU A 313 -55.70 -56.69 8.13
C GLU A 313 -56.72 -56.26 7.04
N GLU A 314 -57.97 -55.96 7.41
CA GLU A 314 -58.99 -55.46 6.47
C GLU A 314 -58.81 -53.95 6.18
N THR A 315 -58.28 -53.17 7.14
CA THR A 315 -58.09 -51.72 6.97
C THR A 315 -56.83 -51.33 6.20
N MET A 316 -55.88 -52.25 6.00
CA MET A 316 -54.68 -52.02 5.19
C MET A 316 -54.79 -52.52 3.75
N ARG A 317 -55.97 -53.02 3.32
CA ARG A 317 -56.14 -53.61 1.98
C ARG A 317 -56.96 -52.79 0.99
N GLU A 318 -57.33 -51.55 1.32
CA GLU A 318 -57.96 -50.63 0.36
C GLU A 318 -57.42 -49.19 0.50
N VAL A 319 -56.18 -48.96 0.08
CA VAL A 319 -55.86 -47.75 -0.70
C VAL A 319 -54.95 -48.21 -1.83
N SER A 320 -55.56 -48.71 -2.90
CA SER A 320 -54.94 -48.59 -4.22
C SER A 320 -54.71 -47.10 -4.45
N PRO A 321 -53.52 -46.64 -4.88
CA PRO A 321 -53.39 -45.25 -5.31
C PRO A 321 -54.42 -45.05 -6.41
N ALA A 322 -55.37 -44.15 -6.17
CA ALA A 322 -56.28 -43.72 -7.20
C ALA A 322 -55.41 -43.32 -8.39
N ALA A 323 -55.68 -43.88 -9.56
CA ALA A 323 -55.02 -43.47 -10.79
C ALA A 323 -55.23 -41.96 -10.93
N GLU A 324 -54.16 -41.21 -10.68
CA GLU A 324 -54.11 -39.77 -10.83
C GLU A 324 -54.49 -39.43 -12.26
N SER A 325 -55.40 -38.47 -12.45
CA SER A 325 -55.85 -38.15 -13.80
C SER A 325 -54.68 -37.56 -14.59
N THR A 326 -54.60 -37.90 -15.88
CA THR A 326 -53.53 -37.43 -16.76
C THR A 326 -53.44 -35.90 -16.82
N GLU A 327 -54.55 -35.20 -16.62
CA GLU A 327 -54.58 -33.74 -16.51
C GLU A 327 -53.86 -33.21 -15.27
N GLN A 328 -53.90 -33.93 -14.15
CA GLN A 328 -53.24 -33.52 -12.92
C GLN A 328 -51.72 -33.69 -13.04
N GLN A 329 -51.26 -34.78 -13.64
CA GLN A 329 -49.84 -35.02 -13.89
C GLN A 329 -49.20 -34.04 -14.87
N VAL A 330 -49.93 -33.61 -15.90
CA VAL A 330 -49.45 -32.56 -16.82
C VAL A 330 -49.33 -31.21 -16.10
N ARG A 331 -50.23 -30.93 -15.16
CA ARG A 331 -50.22 -29.68 -14.40
C ARG A 331 -49.05 -29.63 -13.43
N ASP A 332 -48.80 -30.71 -12.69
CA ASP A 332 -47.69 -30.78 -11.74
C ASP A 332 -46.33 -30.70 -12.45
N LEU A 333 -46.19 -31.30 -13.64
CA LEU A 333 -45.00 -31.15 -14.47
C LEU A 333 -44.83 -29.72 -14.99
N SER A 334 -45.94 -29.02 -15.27
CA SER A 334 -45.88 -27.62 -15.70
C SER A 334 -45.45 -26.69 -14.55
N ASP A 335 -45.88 -26.99 -13.32
CA ASP A 335 -45.49 -26.24 -12.11
C ASP A 335 -44.01 -26.46 -11.74
N LEU A 336 -43.41 -27.58 -12.16
CA LEU A 336 -41.98 -27.86 -12.07
C LEU A 336 -41.14 -27.20 -13.19
N GLY A 337 -41.76 -26.38 -14.05
CA GLY A 337 -41.08 -25.60 -15.07
C GLY A 337 -40.99 -26.25 -16.45
N TYR A 338 -41.63 -27.40 -16.69
CA TYR A 338 -41.75 -27.95 -18.04
C TYR A 338 -42.80 -27.19 -18.85
N SER A 339 -42.51 -26.88 -20.12
CA SER A 339 -43.51 -26.30 -21.02
C SER A 339 -44.70 -27.26 -21.18
N PRO A 340 -45.95 -26.76 -21.30
CA PRO A 340 -47.15 -27.60 -21.34
C PRO A 340 -47.12 -28.72 -22.38
N GLU A 341 -46.50 -28.46 -23.54
CA GLU A 341 -46.36 -29.42 -24.63
C GLU A 341 -45.41 -30.58 -24.28
N VAL A 342 -44.37 -30.29 -23.50
CA VAL A 342 -43.38 -31.28 -23.04
C VAL A 342 -43.96 -32.11 -21.90
N ALA A 343 -44.65 -31.48 -20.95
CA ALA A 343 -45.34 -32.17 -19.86
C ALA A 343 -46.37 -33.18 -20.42
N GLN A 344 -47.13 -32.79 -21.44
CA GLN A 344 -48.11 -33.67 -22.09
C GLN A 344 -47.45 -34.86 -22.82
N ALA A 345 -46.33 -34.62 -23.50
CA ALA A 345 -45.60 -35.67 -24.21
C ALA A 345 -44.98 -36.71 -23.25
N ILE A 346 -44.53 -36.29 -22.07
CA ILE A 346 -43.97 -37.17 -21.04
C ILE A 346 -45.06 -38.11 -20.51
N VAL A 347 -46.22 -37.56 -20.14
CA VAL A 347 -47.36 -38.34 -19.62
C VAL A 347 -47.88 -39.33 -20.68
N GLU A 348 -48.02 -38.90 -21.93
CA GLU A 348 -48.50 -39.79 -23.01
C GLU A 348 -47.51 -40.94 -23.31
N ASN A 349 -46.20 -40.68 -23.21
CA ASN A 349 -45.19 -41.73 -23.38
C ASN A 349 -45.21 -42.74 -22.23
N GLU A 350 -45.43 -42.27 -21.00
CA GLU A 350 -45.55 -43.13 -19.82
C GLU A 350 -46.81 -44.01 -19.89
N GLU A 351 -47.94 -43.46 -20.35
CA GLU A 351 -49.16 -44.24 -20.60
C GLU A 351 -48.96 -45.31 -21.69
N ARG A 352 -48.29 -44.95 -22.80
CA ARG A 352 -47.93 -45.92 -23.85
C ARG A 352 -47.00 -47.02 -23.33
N ALA A 353 -46.10 -46.70 -22.41
CA ALA A 353 -45.22 -47.67 -21.78
C ALA A 353 -45.99 -48.61 -20.84
N ARG A 354 -46.95 -48.09 -20.05
CA ARG A 354 -47.85 -48.88 -19.19
C ARG A 354 -48.77 -49.79 -20.01
N SER A 355 -49.32 -49.29 -21.13
CA SER A 355 -50.13 -50.08 -22.08
C SER A 355 -49.39 -51.26 -22.72
N ARG A 356 -48.04 -51.23 -22.79
CA ARG A 356 -47.24 -52.33 -23.32
C ARG A 356 -46.86 -53.38 -22.25
N ARG A 357 -47.07 -53.05 -20.97
CA ARG A 357 -46.73 -53.90 -19.81
C ARG A 357 -47.92 -54.70 -19.27
N ASN A 358 -49.14 -54.35 -19.65
CA ASN A 358 -50.39 -55.10 -19.45
C ASN A 358 -50.84 -55.76 -20.76
#